data_AF-A0A2M7WZW5-F1
#
_entry.id   AF-A0A2M7WZW5-F1
#
_cell.length_a   1.000
_cell.length_b   1.000
_cell.length_c   1.000
_cell.angle_alpha   90.00
_cell.angle_beta   90.00
_cell.angle_gamma   90.00
#
_symmetry.space_group_name_H-M   'P 1'
#
loop_
_entity.id
_entity.type
_entity.pdbx_description
1 polymer ?
#
loop_
_entity_poly.entity_id
_entity_poly.type
_entity_poly.pdbx_seq_one_letter_code
_entity_poly.pdbx_strand_id
1 'polypeptide(L)'
;MRLQPAPIQERHANKHVPAKPIRKIPMTPHLSKSRIQSGRQCEKRLWLELHEAAAARWDESAQTRLDQGTAFGELARELLGGGVLVEADHRHVREALAETAALLAKPLRGAAMLFEAAFEYQNVRVRVDGFKRQAHGDTLIEVKSTTQVKPEHLWDCAIQTWVAEG
;
A
#
# COMPACT_ATOMS: atom_id res chain seq x y z
N MET A 1 78.99 21.58 -8.95
CA MET A 1 78.84 20.57 -7.88
C MET A 1 77.47 19.93 -8.04
N ARG A 2 77.42 18.74 -8.65
CA ARG A 2 76.18 17.98 -8.92
C ARG A 2 75.75 17.28 -7.63
N LEU A 3 74.48 17.44 -7.24
CA LEU A 3 73.82 16.59 -6.26
C LEU A 3 72.63 15.93 -6.97
N GLN A 4 72.71 14.62 -7.15
CA GLN A 4 71.56 13.79 -7.54
C GLN A 4 70.74 13.48 -6.28
N PRO A 5 69.41 13.58 -6.31
CA PRO A 5 68.58 12.94 -5.29
C PRO A 5 68.31 11.48 -5.65
N ALA A 6 68.33 10.65 -4.60
CA ALA A 6 68.16 9.20 -4.56
C ALA A 6 66.74 8.73 -4.96
N PRO A 7 66.54 7.45 -5.36
CA PRO A 7 65.25 6.93 -5.77
C PRO A 7 64.33 6.69 -4.56
N ILE A 8 63.07 7.13 -4.66
CA ILE A 8 62.02 6.82 -3.67
C ILE A 8 61.43 5.44 -4.02
N GLN A 9 61.51 4.53 -3.06
CA GLN A 9 61.05 3.15 -3.12
C GLN A 9 59.53 3.01 -3.24
N GLU A 10 59.14 1.86 -3.76
CA GLU A 10 57.82 1.46 -4.22
C GLU A 10 56.72 1.40 -3.16
N ARG A 11 55.55 1.89 -3.59
CA ARG A 11 54.16 1.51 -3.28
C ARG A 11 53.97 0.37 -2.26
N HIS A 12 53.56 0.74 -1.04
CA HIS A 12 52.81 -0.18 -0.18
C HIS A 12 51.39 -0.38 -0.73
N ALA A 13 51.08 -1.63 -1.10
CA ALA A 13 49.76 -2.07 -1.51
C ALA A 13 48.71 -1.82 -0.41
N ASN A 14 47.70 -1.01 -0.73
CA ASN A 14 46.52 -0.79 0.09
C ASN A 14 45.73 -2.11 0.17
N LYS A 15 45.81 -2.79 1.32
CA LYS A 15 45.06 -4.03 1.56
C LYS A 15 43.57 -3.68 1.61
N HIS A 16 42.86 -4.06 0.54
CA HIS A 16 41.42 -3.94 0.44
C HIS A 16 40.77 -4.74 1.59
N VAL A 17 40.24 -4.04 2.60
CA VAL A 17 39.44 -4.67 3.64
C VAL A 17 38.06 -4.93 3.03
N PRO A 18 37.61 -6.18 2.87
CA PRO A 18 36.31 -6.45 2.29
C PRO A 18 35.22 -5.91 3.22
N ALA A 19 34.32 -5.09 2.66
CA ALA A 19 33.18 -4.56 3.39
C ALA A 19 32.32 -5.71 3.93
N LYS A 20 32.04 -5.66 5.24
CA LYS A 20 31.19 -6.64 5.92
C LYS A 20 29.79 -6.58 5.31
N PRO A 21 29.16 -7.71 4.93
CA PRO A 21 27.83 -7.70 4.34
C PRO A 21 26.83 -7.10 5.33
N ILE A 22 26.11 -6.06 4.88
CA ILE A 22 25.00 -5.48 5.63
C ILE A 22 23.95 -6.58 5.77
N ARG A 23 23.70 -7.04 7.01
CA ARG A 23 22.59 -7.94 7.30
C ARG A 23 21.31 -7.23 6.89
N LYS A 24 20.61 -7.72 5.86
CA LYS A 24 19.25 -7.29 5.55
C LYS A 24 18.40 -7.61 6.78
N ILE A 25 18.00 -6.58 7.53
CA ILE A 25 16.98 -6.74 8.56
C ILE A 25 15.73 -7.20 7.80
N PRO A 26 15.15 -8.37 8.11
CA PRO A 26 13.90 -8.76 7.48
C PRO A 26 12.88 -7.70 7.83
N MET A 27 12.46 -6.92 6.84
CA MET A 27 11.38 -5.96 7.03
C MET A 27 10.13 -6.74 7.38
N THR A 28 9.55 -6.49 8.55
CA THR A 28 8.23 -7.02 8.88
C THR A 28 7.26 -6.51 7.81
N PRO A 29 6.65 -7.40 7.01
CA PRO A 29 5.76 -6.95 5.96
C PRO A 29 4.53 -6.28 6.58
N HIS A 30 4.14 -5.12 6.04
CA HIS A 30 2.94 -4.42 6.49
C HIS A 30 1.69 -5.27 6.26
N LEU A 31 0.71 -5.16 7.15
CA LEU A 31 -0.61 -5.74 6.90
C LEU A 31 -1.44 -4.77 6.07
N SER A 32 -2.25 -5.34 5.18
CA SER A 32 -3.30 -4.64 4.46
C SER A 32 -4.65 -5.21 4.85
N LYS A 33 -5.73 -4.51 4.49
CA LYS A 33 -7.10 -5.06 4.56
C LYS A 33 -7.18 -6.49 3.99
N SER A 34 -6.67 -6.69 2.77
CA SER A 34 -6.67 -7.98 2.10
C SER A 34 -5.84 -9.05 2.84
N ARG A 35 -4.68 -8.68 3.41
CA ARG A 35 -3.86 -9.62 4.20
C ARG A 35 -4.53 -10.02 5.51
N ILE A 36 -5.19 -9.08 6.20
CA ILE A 36 -5.95 -9.39 7.40
C ILE A 36 -7.11 -10.33 7.05
N GLN A 37 -7.85 -10.05 5.97
CA GLN A 37 -8.88 -10.94 5.43
C GLN A 37 -8.34 -12.35 5.13
N SER A 38 -7.19 -12.45 4.46
CA SER A 38 -6.52 -13.73 4.19
C SER A 38 -6.22 -14.49 5.48
N GLY A 39 -5.68 -13.81 6.50
CA GLY A 39 -5.39 -14.42 7.80
C GLY A 39 -6.64 -14.88 8.54
N ARG A 40 -7.71 -14.08 8.51
CA ARG A 40 -9.00 -14.45 9.09
C ARG A 40 -9.62 -15.67 8.41
N GLN A 41 -9.42 -15.82 7.11
CA GLN A 41 -9.87 -17.00 6.38
C GLN A 41 -8.99 -18.22 6.69
N CYS A 42 -7.67 -18.04 6.66
CA CYS A 42 -6.68 -19.09 6.86
C CYS A 42 -5.29 -18.48 7.13
N GLU A 43 -4.74 -18.73 8.31
CA GLU A 43 -3.41 -18.21 8.68
C GLU A 43 -2.31 -18.66 7.72
N LYS A 44 -2.38 -19.90 7.22
CA LYS A 44 -1.45 -20.42 6.20
C LYS A 44 -1.53 -19.63 4.89
N ARG A 45 -2.72 -19.14 4.51
CA ARG A 45 -2.88 -18.29 3.33
C ARG A 45 -2.13 -16.97 3.51
N LEU A 46 -2.31 -16.30 4.64
CA LEU A 46 -1.55 -15.08 4.96
C LEU A 46 -0.04 -15.34 4.92
N TRP A 47 0.40 -16.44 5.55
CA TRP A 47 1.82 -16.79 5.55
C TRP A 47 2.38 -16.97 4.13
N LEU A 48 1.67 -17.70 3.26
CA LEU A 48 2.07 -17.89 1.86
C LEU A 48 2.09 -16.56 1.09
N GLU A 49 1.10 -15.67 1.29
CA GLU A 49 1.06 -14.35 0.65
C GLU A 49 2.24 -13.45 1.06
N LEU A 50 2.77 -13.63 2.27
CA LEU A 50 3.89 -12.85 2.81
C LEU A 50 5.26 -13.42 2.47
N HIS A 51 5.40 -14.75 2.47
CA HIS A 51 6.69 -15.42 2.42
C HIS A 51 6.92 -16.18 1.11
N GLU A 52 5.87 -16.58 0.41
CA GLU A 52 5.92 -17.42 -0.80
C GLU A 52 4.96 -16.91 -1.89
N ALA A 53 4.85 -15.59 -2.08
CA ALA A 53 3.91 -15.00 -3.03
C ALA A 53 4.04 -15.54 -4.47
N ALA A 54 5.26 -15.91 -4.89
CA ALA A 54 5.53 -16.51 -6.20
C ALA A 54 4.94 -17.91 -6.39
N ALA A 55 4.54 -18.60 -5.31
CA ALA A 55 3.88 -19.90 -5.37
C ALA A 55 2.37 -19.79 -5.68
N ALA A 56 1.80 -18.58 -5.62
CA ALA A 56 0.40 -18.35 -5.95
C ALA A 56 0.13 -18.69 -7.43
N ARG A 57 -0.91 -19.49 -7.68
CA ARG A 57 -1.37 -19.83 -9.02
C ARG A 57 -2.69 -19.14 -9.28
N TRP A 58 -2.72 -18.32 -10.32
CA TRP A 58 -3.91 -17.65 -10.82
C TRP A 58 -4.31 -18.32 -12.12
N ASP A 59 -5.54 -18.84 -12.17
CA ASP A 59 -6.12 -19.24 -13.44
C ASP A 59 -6.68 -18.00 -14.18
N GLU A 60 -6.91 -18.14 -15.49
CA GLU A 60 -7.43 -17.05 -16.33
C GLU A 60 -8.79 -16.53 -15.81
N SER A 61 -9.61 -17.42 -15.24
CA SER A 61 -10.90 -17.06 -14.66
C SER A 61 -10.75 -16.14 -13.44
N ALA A 62 -9.73 -16.39 -12.61
CA ALA A 62 -9.42 -15.60 -11.44
C ALA A 62 -8.92 -14.21 -11.84
N GLN A 63 -8.04 -14.14 -12.85
CA GLN A 63 -7.59 -12.85 -13.39
C GLN A 63 -8.76 -12.06 -13.97
N THR A 64 -9.62 -12.71 -14.76
CA THR A 64 -10.82 -12.04 -15.34
C THR A 64 -11.74 -11.48 -14.26
N ARG A 65 -11.96 -12.20 -13.15
CA ARG A 65 -12.76 -11.70 -12.02
C ARG A 65 -12.13 -10.46 -11.36
N LEU A 66 -10.80 -10.42 -11.26
CA LEU A 66 -10.09 -9.26 -10.72
C LEU A 66 -10.23 -8.06 -11.66
N ASP A 67 -10.05 -8.26 -12.96
CA ASP A 67 -10.14 -7.20 -13.97
C ASP A 67 -11.57 -6.62 -14.03
N GLN A 68 -12.59 -7.48 -13.97
CA GLN A 68 -14.00 -7.06 -13.84
C GLN A 68 -14.25 -6.27 -12.56
N GLY A 69 -13.63 -6.69 -11.45
CA GLY A 69 -13.69 -5.96 -10.18
C GLY A 69 -13.10 -4.56 -10.29
N THR A 70 -11.94 -4.42 -10.91
CA THR A 70 -11.29 -3.12 -11.16
C THR A 70 -12.19 -2.21 -12.01
N ALA A 71 -12.70 -2.71 -13.14
CA ALA A 71 -13.59 -1.94 -14.02
C ALA A 71 -14.89 -1.52 -13.30
N PHE A 72 -15.44 -2.39 -12.45
CA PHE A 72 -16.60 -2.04 -11.62
C PHE A 72 -16.26 -0.96 -10.59
N GLY A 73 -15.08 -1.02 -9.97
CA GLY A 73 -14.59 0.00 -9.04
C GLY A 73 -14.43 1.36 -9.70
N GLU A 74 -13.87 1.41 -10.92
CA GLU A 74 -13.77 2.64 -11.72
C GLU A 74 -15.14 3.23 -12.02
N LEU A 75 -16.10 2.41 -12.48
CA LEU A 75 -17.47 2.84 -12.73
C LEU A 75 -18.17 3.35 -11.45
N ALA A 76 -17.91 2.70 -10.31
CA ALA A 76 -18.51 3.09 -9.05
C ALA A 76 -18.14 4.51 -8.63
N ARG A 77 -16.99 5.04 -9.04
CA ARG A 77 -16.59 6.43 -8.75
C ARG A 77 -17.58 7.44 -9.35
N GLU A 78 -17.97 7.21 -10.60
CA GLU A 78 -18.98 8.03 -11.28
C GLU A 78 -20.38 7.86 -10.65
N LEU A 79 -20.76 6.62 -10.33
CA LEU A 79 -22.04 6.34 -9.68
C LEU A 79 -22.18 6.98 -8.28
N LEU A 80 -21.05 7.18 -7.59
CA LEU A 80 -20.99 7.86 -6.30
C LEU A 80 -20.94 9.39 -6.41
N GLY A 81 -21.03 9.94 -7.63
CA GLY A 81 -21.12 11.37 -7.90
C GLY A 81 -19.78 12.05 -8.20
N GLY A 82 -18.73 11.28 -8.51
CA GLY A 82 -17.40 11.81 -8.79
C GLY A 82 -16.72 12.39 -7.53
N GLY A 83 -15.54 12.98 -7.72
CA GLY A 83 -14.66 13.35 -6.62
C GLY A 83 -13.19 13.37 -7.01
N VAL A 84 -12.31 13.43 -6.02
CA VAL A 84 -10.86 13.43 -6.24
C VAL A 84 -10.33 12.01 -6.05
N LEU A 85 -9.69 11.46 -7.09
CA LEU A 85 -8.97 10.19 -6.98
C LEU A 85 -7.58 10.45 -6.40
N VAL A 86 -7.15 9.61 -5.46
CA VAL A 86 -5.75 9.52 -5.04
C VAL A 86 -5.02 8.67 -6.07
N GLU A 87 -4.22 9.29 -6.93
CA GLU A 87 -3.66 8.66 -8.14
C GLU A 87 -2.49 7.71 -7.83
N ALA A 88 -1.81 7.89 -6.70
CA ALA A 88 -0.68 7.05 -6.33
C ALA A 88 -1.07 5.55 -6.28
N ASP A 89 -0.34 4.73 -7.02
CA ASP A 89 -0.61 3.29 -7.12
C ASP A 89 -0.17 2.53 -5.85
N HIS A 90 -0.48 1.24 -5.79
CA HIS A 90 -0.13 0.35 -4.69
C HIS A 90 1.39 0.20 -4.43
N ARG A 91 2.25 0.60 -5.37
CA ARG A 91 3.72 0.61 -5.22
C ARG A 91 4.20 1.90 -4.58
N HIS A 92 3.41 2.96 -4.64
CA HIS A 92 3.72 4.30 -4.12
C HIS A 92 2.90 4.62 -2.87
N VAL A 93 2.79 3.67 -1.95
CA VAL A 93 1.96 3.79 -0.73
C VAL A 93 2.22 5.07 0.07
N ARG A 94 3.50 5.47 0.23
CA ARG A 94 3.83 6.70 0.98
C ARG A 94 3.30 7.95 0.28
N GLU A 95 3.29 7.94 -1.05
CA GLU A 95 2.74 9.04 -1.85
C GLU A 95 1.22 9.07 -1.71
N ALA A 96 0.54 7.91 -1.74
CA ALA A 96 -0.90 7.84 -1.51
C ALA A 96 -1.31 8.36 -0.12
N LEU A 97 -0.53 8.02 0.92
CA LEU A 97 -0.76 8.53 2.28
C LEU A 97 -0.56 10.05 2.35
N ALA A 98 0.51 10.56 1.74
CA ALA A 98 0.81 12.00 1.72
C ALA A 98 -0.24 12.80 0.92
N GLU A 99 -0.65 12.27 -0.23
CA GLU A 99 -1.70 12.84 -1.08
C GLU A 99 -3.04 12.87 -0.34
N THR A 100 -3.41 11.77 0.31
CA THR A 100 -4.62 11.70 1.12
C THR A 100 -4.59 12.74 2.24
N ALA A 101 -3.50 12.84 3.00
CA ALA A 101 -3.35 13.85 4.05
C ALA A 101 -3.47 15.28 3.52
N ALA A 102 -2.86 15.57 2.36
CA ALA A 102 -2.95 16.87 1.72
C ALA A 102 -4.38 17.22 1.28
N LEU A 103 -5.14 16.24 0.78
CA LEU A 103 -6.54 16.40 0.40
C LEU A 103 -7.45 16.61 1.61
N LEU A 104 -7.21 15.88 2.71
CA LEU A 104 -7.94 16.05 3.97
C LEU A 104 -7.71 17.42 4.60
N ALA A 105 -6.53 18.03 4.41
CA ALA A 105 -6.24 19.38 4.85
C ALA A 105 -6.98 20.48 4.05
N LYS A 106 -7.54 20.16 2.88
CA LYS A 106 -8.32 21.12 2.09
C LYS A 106 -9.70 21.37 2.73
N PRO A 107 -10.29 22.58 2.51
CA PRO A 107 -11.67 22.84 2.87
C PRO A 107 -12.61 21.81 2.25
N LEU A 108 -13.71 21.49 2.95
CA LEU A 108 -14.67 20.45 2.55
C LEU A 108 -15.09 20.53 1.08
N ARG A 109 -15.42 21.74 0.59
CA ARG A 109 -15.85 21.94 -0.82
C ARG A 109 -14.80 21.54 -1.86
N GLY A 110 -13.51 21.56 -1.51
CA GLY A 110 -12.41 21.24 -2.41
C GLY A 110 -12.01 19.76 -2.44
N ALA A 111 -12.61 18.94 -1.58
CA ALA A 111 -12.26 17.52 -1.41
C ALA A 111 -13.37 16.74 -0.69
N ALA A 112 -14.64 16.97 -1.03
CA ALA A 112 -15.79 16.39 -0.30
C ALA A 112 -15.94 14.87 -0.49
N MET A 113 -15.47 14.35 -1.63
CA MET A 113 -15.46 12.93 -1.94
C MET A 113 -14.07 12.57 -2.45
N LEU A 114 -13.43 11.61 -1.77
CA LEU A 114 -12.13 11.07 -2.16
C LEU A 114 -12.30 9.61 -2.58
N PHE A 115 -11.67 9.20 -3.67
CA PHE A 115 -11.60 7.80 -4.08
C PHE A 115 -10.21 7.24 -3.81
N GLU A 116 -10.19 5.99 -3.37
CA GLU A 116 -8.97 5.27 -3.04
C GLU A 116 -8.07 5.99 -2.02
N ALA A 117 -8.67 6.77 -1.12
CA ALA A 117 -7.96 7.43 -0.03
C ALA A 117 -7.21 6.41 0.82
N ALA A 118 -5.96 6.72 1.17
CA ALA A 118 -5.06 5.84 1.88
C ALA A 118 -4.91 6.24 3.35
N PHE A 119 -4.98 5.25 4.23
CA PHE A 119 -4.80 5.43 5.68
C PHE A 119 -3.82 4.38 6.22
N GLU A 120 -3.11 4.74 7.29
CA GLU A 120 -2.21 3.85 8.01
C GLU A 120 -2.37 4.03 9.52
N TYR A 121 -2.53 2.91 10.22
CA TYR A 121 -2.59 2.88 11.67
C TYR A 121 -2.01 1.57 12.20
N GLN A 122 -1.17 1.63 13.24
CA GLN A 122 -0.46 0.48 13.81
C GLN A 122 0.18 -0.46 12.77
N ASN A 123 0.82 0.10 11.74
CA ASN A 123 1.42 -0.62 10.60
C ASN A 123 0.44 -1.40 9.70
N VAL A 124 -0.87 -1.18 9.85
CA VAL A 124 -1.91 -1.65 8.95
C VAL A 124 -2.27 -0.54 7.97
N ARG A 125 -2.32 -0.89 6.69
CA ARG A 125 -2.61 0.04 5.60
C ARG A 125 -3.89 -0.32 4.88
N VAL A 126 -4.69 0.68 4.57
CA VAL A 126 -5.90 0.50 3.77
C VAL A 126 -5.98 1.57 2.68
N ARG A 127 -6.58 1.17 1.56
CA ARG A 127 -7.22 2.09 0.63
C ARG A 127 -8.71 1.86 0.71
N VAL A 128 -9.48 2.93 0.71
CA VAL A 128 -10.94 2.87 0.83
C VAL A 128 -11.54 3.26 -0.52
N ASP A 129 -12.54 2.52 -1.00
CA ASP A 129 -13.06 2.77 -2.35
C ASP A 129 -13.62 4.20 -2.45
N GLY A 130 -14.38 4.64 -1.44
CA GLY A 130 -14.83 6.01 -1.29
C GLY A 130 -14.72 6.54 0.15
N PHE A 131 -14.35 7.80 0.29
CA PHE A 131 -14.30 8.53 1.55
C PHE A 131 -15.01 9.87 1.39
N LYS A 132 -16.25 9.91 1.88
CA LYS A 132 -17.12 11.08 1.80
C LYS A 132 -16.98 11.90 3.06
N ARG A 133 -16.45 13.11 2.94
CA ARG A 133 -16.30 14.04 4.06
C ARG A 133 -17.60 14.81 4.29
N GLN A 134 -17.98 15.01 5.55
CA GLN A 134 -19.19 15.76 5.90
C GLN A 134 -19.02 16.54 7.20
N ALA A 135 -19.93 17.47 7.48
CA ALA A 135 -19.84 18.37 8.64
C ALA A 135 -19.92 17.65 10.01
N HIS A 136 -20.56 16.48 10.06
CA HIS A 136 -20.88 15.77 11.31
C HIS A 136 -20.26 14.38 11.40
N GLY A 137 -19.26 14.11 10.57
CA GLY A 137 -18.61 12.81 10.47
C GLY A 137 -18.43 12.40 9.02
N ASP A 138 -17.36 11.66 8.77
CA ASP A 138 -17.04 11.18 7.44
C ASP A 138 -17.66 9.79 7.24
N THR A 139 -17.99 9.45 5.98
CA THR A 139 -18.53 8.15 5.59
C THR A 139 -17.52 7.41 4.73
N LEU A 140 -17.17 6.19 5.14
CA LEU A 140 -16.35 5.26 4.37
C LEU A 140 -17.25 4.33 3.55
N ILE A 141 -16.93 4.17 2.28
CA ILE A 141 -17.70 3.38 1.32
C ILE A 141 -16.79 2.29 0.76
N GLU A 142 -17.19 1.04 0.95
CA GLU A 142 -16.58 -0.14 0.30
C GLU A 142 -17.53 -0.63 -0.80
N VAL A 143 -17.00 -0.77 -2.00
CA VAL A 143 -17.72 -1.18 -3.21
C VAL A 143 -17.53 -2.67 -3.45
N LYS A 144 -18.61 -3.37 -3.79
CA LYS A 144 -18.57 -4.81 -4.11
C LYS A 144 -19.38 -5.11 -5.36
N SER A 145 -18.79 -5.87 -6.29
CA SER A 145 -19.47 -6.38 -7.48
C SER A 145 -20.34 -7.61 -7.16
N THR A 146 -21.20 -7.48 -6.14
CA THR A 146 -22.10 -8.53 -5.66
C THR A 146 -23.49 -7.95 -5.44
N THR A 147 -24.54 -8.75 -5.65
CA THR A 147 -25.93 -8.30 -5.51
C THR A 147 -26.39 -8.17 -4.05
N GLN A 148 -25.60 -8.66 -3.08
CA GLN A 148 -25.93 -8.63 -1.66
C GLN A 148 -24.65 -8.46 -0.82
N VAL A 149 -24.81 -7.86 0.36
CA VAL A 149 -23.74 -7.78 1.36
C VAL A 149 -23.48 -9.17 1.94
N LYS A 150 -22.19 -9.53 2.08
CA LYS A 150 -21.75 -10.79 2.68
C LYS A 150 -21.02 -10.53 4.01
N PRO A 151 -20.96 -11.52 4.92
CA PRO A 151 -20.28 -11.36 6.20
C PRO A 151 -18.83 -10.87 6.10
N GLU A 152 -18.09 -11.33 5.08
CA GLU A 152 -16.72 -10.89 4.82
C GLU A 152 -16.61 -9.40 4.42
N HIS A 153 -17.66 -8.81 3.83
CA HIS A 153 -17.65 -7.39 3.48
C HIS A 153 -17.74 -6.50 4.72
N LEU A 154 -18.38 -6.98 5.80
CA LEU A 154 -18.43 -6.24 7.06
C LEU A 154 -17.03 -6.09 7.68
N TRP A 155 -16.18 -7.11 7.49
CA TRP A 155 -14.79 -7.06 7.93
C TRP A 155 -13.94 -6.08 7.12
N ASP A 156 -14.21 -5.92 5.82
CA ASP A 156 -13.57 -4.87 5.02
C ASP A 156 -13.81 -3.50 5.65
N CYS A 157 -15.09 -3.14 5.87
CA CYS A 157 -15.46 -1.87 6.47
C CYS A 157 -14.89 -1.73 7.88
N ALA A 158 -15.00 -2.76 8.73
CA ALA A 158 -14.51 -2.69 10.11
C ALA A 158 -12.99 -2.43 10.17
N ILE A 159 -12.20 -3.12 9.35
CA ILE A 159 -10.75 -2.92 9.28
C ILE A 159 -10.45 -1.51 8.75
N GLN A 160 -11.12 -1.10 7.68
CA GLN A 160 -10.91 0.22 7.06
C GLN A 160 -11.27 1.37 7.99
N THR A 161 -12.41 1.29 8.67
CA THR A 161 -12.84 2.28 9.67
C THR A 161 -11.86 2.35 10.83
N TRP A 162 -11.47 1.22 11.41
CA TRP A 162 -10.49 1.19 12.51
C TRP A 162 -9.15 1.84 12.10
N VAL A 163 -8.67 1.58 10.88
CA VAL A 163 -7.43 2.21 10.38
C VAL A 163 -7.60 3.70 10.12
N ALA A 164 -8.77 4.13 9.63
CA ALA A 164 -9.05 5.54 9.34
C ALA A 164 -9.26 6.38 10.61
N GLU A 165 -9.80 5.78 11.68
CA GLU A 165 -10.03 6.45 12.97
C GLU A 165 -8.73 6.66 13.77
N GLY A 166 -7.78 5.73 13.68
CA GLY A 166 -6.50 5.79 14.38
C GLY A 166 -6.63 5.51 15.88
#